data_AF-A0A1G0RV99-F1
#
_entry.id   AF-A0A1G0RV99-F1
#
_cell.length_a   1.000
_cell.length_b   1.000
_cell.length_c   1.000
_cell.angle_alpha   90.00
_cell.angle_beta   90.00
_cell.angle_gamma   90.00
#
_symmetry.space_group_name_H-M   'P 1'
#
loop_
_entity.id
_entity.type
_entity.pdbx_description
1 polymer ?
#
loop_
_entity_poly.entity_id
_entity_poly.type
_entity_poly.pdbx_seq_one_letter_code
_entity_poly.pdbx_strand_id
1 'polypeptide(L)'
;MSETGINCQHACKNTCASLNEALRKETAIIKYYEGVLAECTMPEVKIFMDELVEEKRKVILRLIQKLNEIHVRSQAIDGITSSFNNIDG
;
A
#
# COMPACT_ATOMS: atom_id res chain seq x y z
N MET A 1 25.30 7.19 3.49
CA MET A 1 24.30 6.25 2.93
C MET A 1 23.61 5.59 4.11
N SER A 2 22.51 6.17 4.60
CA SER A 2 21.71 5.56 5.66
C SER A 2 20.74 4.59 5.01
N GLU A 3 21.08 3.30 5.03
CA GLU A 3 20.17 2.22 4.69
C GLU A 3 18.93 2.35 5.59
N THR A 4 17.79 2.72 5.00
CA THR A 4 16.49 2.59 5.66
C THR A 4 16.20 1.11 5.82
N GLY A 5 16.74 0.52 6.88
CA GLY A 5 16.57 -0.88 7.26
C GLY A 5 15.13 -1.14 7.66
N ILE A 6 14.27 -1.38 6.67
CA ILE A 6 12.94 -1.95 6.90
C ILE A 6 13.17 -3.42 7.24
N ASN A 7 13.41 -3.70 8.51
CA ASN A 7 13.62 -5.05 9.01
C ASN A 7 12.26 -5.74 9.05
N CYS A 8 11.98 -6.59 8.06
CA CYS A 8 10.70 -7.28 7.92
C CYS A 8 10.59 -8.37 9.01
N GLN A 9 10.16 -8.02 10.22
CA GLN A 9 9.83 -9.06 11.21
C GLN A 9 8.63 -9.84 10.70
N HIS A 10 8.71 -11.17 10.73
CA HIS A 10 7.68 -12.12 10.29
C HIS A 10 6.37 -12.07 11.10
N ALA A 11 6.06 -10.98 11.78
CA ALA A 11 4.75 -10.70 12.35
C ALA A 11 3.89 -10.02 11.29
N CYS A 12 2.66 -10.52 11.08
CA CYS A 12 1.67 -9.96 10.15
C CYS A 12 1.54 -8.42 10.27
N LYS A 13 1.70 -7.88 11.49
CA LYS A 13 1.74 -6.44 11.79
C LYS A 13 2.78 -5.65 10.97
N ASN A 14 4.00 -6.16 10.79
CA ASN A 14 5.06 -5.42 10.09
C ASN A 14 4.90 -5.48 8.57
N THR A 15 4.34 -6.57 8.03
CA THR A 15 3.97 -6.64 6.61
C THR A 15 2.86 -5.64 6.27
N CYS A 16 1.87 -5.48 7.15
CA CYS A 16 0.83 -4.45 7.01
C CYS A 16 1.43 -3.03 7.07
N ALA A 17 2.39 -2.78 7.95
CA ALA A 17 3.07 -1.48 8.04
C ALA A 17 3.81 -1.13 6.75
N SER A 18 4.53 -2.10 6.16
CA SER A 18 5.24 -1.91 4.88
C SER A 18 4.29 -1.61 3.72
N LEU A 19 3.17 -2.33 3.61
CA LEU A 19 2.17 -2.09 2.56
C LEU A 19 1.43 -0.75 2.74
N ASN A 20 1.13 -0.37 3.98
CA ASN A 20 0.53 0.93 4.27
C ASN A 20 1.47 2.09 3.93
N GLU A 21 2.76 1.96 4.25
CA GLU A 21 3.76 2.98 3.88
C GLU A 21 3.93 3.07 2.36
N ALA A 22 3.97 1.94 1.65
CA ALA A 22 4.00 1.92 0.19
C ALA A 22 2.76 2.62 -0.40
N LEU A 23 1.56 2.32 0.11
CA LEU A 23 0.31 2.95 -0.32
C LEU A 23 0.34 4.47 -0.09
N ARG A 24 0.84 4.90 1.06
CA ARG A 24 0.98 6.32 1.40
C ARG A 24 1.93 7.03 0.43
N LYS A 25 3.07 6.41 0.10
CA LYS A 25 4.08 6.96 -0.82
C LYS A 25 3.55 7.06 -2.24
N GLU A 26 2.90 6.02 -2.76
CA GLU A 26 2.33 6.05 -4.11
C GLU A 26 1.22 7.10 -4.24
N THR A 27 0.36 7.22 -3.21
CA THR A 27 -0.66 8.28 -3.17
C THR A 27 -0.04 9.68 -3.18
N ALA A 28 1.06 9.88 -2.45
CA ALA A 28 1.77 11.17 -2.42
C ALA A 28 2.41 11.52 -3.77
N ILE A 29 2.95 10.53 -4.48
CA ILE A 29 3.54 10.72 -5.81
C ILE A 29 2.49 11.16 -6.82
N ILE A 30 1.30 10.55 -6.83
CA ILE A 30 0.21 10.99 -7.72
C ILE A 30 -0.15 12.45 -7.47
N LYS A 31 -0.37 12.83 -6.20
CA LYS A 31 -0.69 14.23 -5.85
C LYS A 31 0.41 15.19 -6.28
N TYR A 32 1.67 14.78 -6.18
CA TYR A 32 2.80 15.56 -6.65
C TYR A 32 2.76 15.73 -8.18
N TYR A 33 2.57 14.65 -8.94
CA TYR A 33 2.45 14.72 -10.41
C TYR A 33 1.28 15.58 -10.86
N GLU A 34 0.09 15.39 -10.27
CA GLU A 34 -1.10 16.19 -10.55
C GLU A 34 -0.84 17.69 -10.25
N GLY A 35 -0.13 18.00 -9.16
CA GLY A 35 0.24 19.36 -8.80
C GLY A 35 1.21 20.01 -9.78
N VAL A 36 2.26 19.29 -10.20
CA VAL A 36 3.24 19.80 -11.17
C VAL A 36 2.61 19.98 -12.56
N LEU A 37 1.65 19.13 -12.93
CA LEU A 37 0.95 19.23 -14.21
C LEU A 37 -0.02 20.40 -14.31
N ALA A 38 -0.49 20.95 -13.18
CA ALA A 38 -1.40 22.08 -13.18
C ALA A 38 -0.79 23.32 -13.88
N GLU A 39 0.54 23.41 -13.93
CA GLU A 39 1.28 24.53 -14.51
C GLU A 39 1.95 24.17 -15.86
N CYS A 40 1.80 22.93 -16.34
CA CYS A 40 2.45 22.47 -17.57
C CYS A 40 1.63 22.81 -18.82
N THR A 41 2.24 23.58 -19.75
CA THR A 41 1.60 23.98 -21.02
C THR A 41 2.01 23.11 -22.21
N MET A 42 2.98 22.20 -22.04
CA MET A 42 3.50 21.36 -23.11
C MET A 42 2.68 20.06 -23.25
N PRO A 43 1.94 19.84 -24.35
CA PRO A 43 0.97 18.75 -24.44
C PRO A 43 1.58 17.35 -24.34
N GLU A 44 2.73 17.11 -24.98
CA GLU A 44 3.41 15.81 -24.95
C GLU A 44 3.86 15.41 -23.54
N VAL A 45 4.33 16.38 -22.74
CA VAL A 45 4.71 16.14 -21.34
C VAL A 45 3.48 15.84 -20.51
N LYS A 46 2.38 16.56 -20.73
CA LYS A 46 1.11 16.31 -20.02
C LYS A 46 0.59 14.90 -20.28
N ILE A 47 0.55 14.47 -21.54
CA ILE A 47 0.11 13.13 -21.93
C ILE A 47 0.97 12.07 -21.24
N PHE A 48 2.30 12.19 -21.31
CA PHE A 48 3.21 11.25 -20.67
C PHE A 48 3.02 11.17 -19.16
N MET A 49 2.84 12.31 -18.49
CA MET A 49 2.63 12.35 -17.05
C MET A 49 1.26 11.81 -16.64
N ASP A 50 0.21 12.04 -17.44
CA ASP A 50 -1.11 11.44 -17.23
C ASP A 50 -1.01 9.90 -17.33
N GLU A 51 -0.27 9.37 -18.31
CA GLU A 51 0.01 7.92 -18.41
C GLU A 51 0.73 7.39 -17.17
N LEU A 52 1.73 8.12 -16.66
CA LEU A 52 2.42 7.75 -15.41
C LEU A 52 1.46 7.74 -14.21
N VAL A 53 0.56 8.73 -14.09
CA VAL A 53 -0.45 8.77 -13.04
C VAL A 53 -1.34 7.53 -13.11
N GLU A 54 -1.81 7.14 -14.30
CA GLU A 54 -2.64 5.95 -14.48
C GLU A 54 -1.91 4.65 -14.11
N GLU A 55 -0.63 4.51 -14.48
CA GLU A 55 0.19 3.38 -14.04
C GLU A 55 0.34 3.33 -12.52
N LYS A 56 0.50 4.49 -11.86
CA LYS A 56 0.57 4.57 -10.40
C LYS A 56 -0.77 4.23 -9.72
N ARG A 57 -1.92 4.62 -10.31
CA ARG A 57 -3.24 4.21 -9.82
C ARG A 57 -3.39 2.69 -9.81
N LYS A 58 -2.90 2.00 -10.84
CA LYS A 58 -2.88 0.52 -10.89
C LYS A 58 -2.05 -0.07 -9.75
N VAL A 59 -0.89 0.52 -9.42
CA VAL A 59 -0.07 0.08 -8.27
C VAL A 59 -0.82 0.25 -6.95
N ILE A 60 -1.49 1.39 -6.75
CA ILE A 60 -2.31 1.65 -5.55
C ILE A 60 -3.40 0.58 -5.39
N LEU A 61 -4.12 0.25 -6.47
CA LEU A 61 -5.16 -0.78 -6.44
C LEU A 61 -4.59 -2.14 -6.02
N ARG A 62 -3.43 -2.52 -6.54
CA ARG A 62 -2.73 -3.77 -6.16
C ARG A 62 -2.32 -3.78 -4.69
N LEU A 63 -1.86 -2.65 -4.16
CA LEU A 63 -1.51 -2.51 -2.73
C LEU A 63 -2.76 -2.65 -1.85
N ILE A 64 -3.87 -2.01 -2.21
CA ILE A 64 -5.15 -2.10 -1.47
C ILE A 64 -5.68 -3.53 -1.49
N GLN A 65 -5.68 -4.20 -2.66
CA GLN A 65 -6.07 -5.59 -2.77
C GLN A 65 -5.23 -6.48 -1.83
N LYS A 66 -3.91 -6.27 -1.80
CA LYS A 66 -3.04 -7.06 -0.95
C LYS A 66 -3.25 -6.80 0.55
N LEU A 67 -3.48 -5.54 0.93
CA LEU A 67 -3.85 -5.17 2.29
C LEU A 67 -5.14 -5.88 2.73
N ASN A 68 -6.16 -5.90 1.87
CA ASN A 68 -7.42 -6.58 2.15
C ASN A 68 -7.24 -8.09 2.30
N GLU A 69 -6.46 -8.74 1.42
CA GLU A 69 -6.14 -10.17 1.55
C GLU A 69 -5.50 -10.52 2.90
N ILE A 70 -4.53 -9.70 3.34
CA ILE A 70 -3.83 -9.91 4.61
C ILE A 70 -4.77 -9.65 5.78
N HIS A 71 -5.62 -8.62 5.70
CA HIS A 71 -6.60 -8.33 6.74
C HIS A 71 -7.58 -9.49 6.96
N VAL A 72 -8.16 -10.03 5.87
CA VAL A 72 -9.05 -11.20 5.92
C VAL A 72 -8.33 -12.42 6.50
N ARG A 73 -7.08 -12.66 6.08
CA ARG A 73 -6.28 -13.78 6.61
C ARG A 73 -6.01 -13.62 8.10
N SER A 74 -5.73 -12.41 8.58
CA SER A 74 -5.52 -12.13 10.00
C SER A 74 -6.78 -12.42 10.82
N GLN A 75 -7.95 -11.94 10.36
CA GLN A 75 -9.23 -12.18 11.04
C GLN A 75 -9.58 -13.67 11.12
N ALA A 76 -9.30 -14.44 10.06
CA ALA A 76 -9.52 -15.89 10.06
C ALA A 76 -8.65 -16.61 11.11
N ILE A 77 -7.39 -16.19 11.27
CA ILE A 77 -6.49 -16.75 12.28
C ILE A 77 -6.97 -16.40 13.69
N ASP A 78 -7.35 -15.15 13.95
CA ASP A 78 -7.85 -14.70 15.26
C ASP A 78 -9.16 -15.41 15.65
N GLY A 79 -10.05 -15.67 14.69
CA GLY A 79 -11.26 -16.47 14.88
C GLY A 79 -10.98 -17.93 15.26
N ILE A 80 -9.93 -18.53 14.69
CA ILE A 80 -9.50 -19.90 15.05
C ILE A 80 -8.90 -19.91 16.47
N THR A 81 -8.05 -18.94 16.83
CA THR A 81 -7.43 -18.89 18.17
C THR A 81 -8.45 -18.66 19.28
N SER A 82 -9.47 -17.81 19.05
CA SER A 82 -10.56 -17.60 20.01
C SER A 82 -11.44 -18.85 20.22
N SER A 83 -11.52 -19.74 19.22
CA SER A 83 -12.28 -20.99 19.31
C SER A 83 -11.61 -22.04 20.21
N PHE A 84 -10.28 -22.00 20.36
CA PHE A 84 -9.53 -22.95 21.19
C PHE A 84 -9.42 -22.56 22.67
N ASN A 85 -9.63 -21.28 23.03
CA ASN A 85 -9.54 -20.80 24.41
C ASN A 85 -10.80 -21.05 25.26
N ASN A 86 -11.78 -21.81 24.77
CA ASN A 86 -13.03 -22.12 25.48
C ASN A 86 -13.16 -23.58 25.94
N ILE A 87 -12.08 -24.38 25.95
CA ILE A 87 -12.13 -25.81 26.29
C ILE A 87 -11.68 -26.11 27.75
N ASP A 88 -11.14 -25.13 28.49
CA ASP A 88 -10.73 -25.31 29.89
C ASP A 88 -11.66 -24.57 30.87
N GLY A 89 -12.93 -24.95 30.89
CA GLY A 89 -13.94 -24.53 31.88
C GLY A 89 -14.40 -25.71 32.73
#